data_AF-A0A438K3T1-F1
#
_entry.id   AF-A0A438K3T1-F1
#
_cell.length_a   1.000
_cell.length_b   1.000
_cell.length_c   1.000
_cell.angle_alpha   90.00
_cell.angle_beta   90.00
_cell.angle_gamma   90.00
#
_symmetry.space_group_name_H-M   'P 1'
#
loop_
_entity.id
_entity.type
_entity.pdbx_description
1 polymer ?
#
loop_
_entity_poly.entity_id
_entity_poly.type
_entity_poly.pdbx_seq_one_letter_code
_entity_poly.pdbx_strand_id
1 'polypeptide(L)'
;MSKDAPREIQPDPSTCYYVFSSYVDGGFFSTALESLQVLSIRMISEDNSTLEEKRTEVEDFIHSEDKDAESQILQFFKGSDENLAIALLNLRWCAISGSPISWTPNESLWARRLFNSHGSRKRAS
;
A
#
# COMPACT_ATOMS: atom_id res chain seq x y z
N MET A 1 25.00 7.62 20.67
CA MET A 1 25.68 8.18 19.48
C MET A 1 25.20 7.42 18.26
N SER A 2 24.69 8.15 17.27
CA SER A 2 23.84 7.73 16.15
C SER A 2 24.28 6.48 15.39
N LYS A 3 23.30 5.64 15.09
CA LYS A 3 23.15 5.06 13.75
C LYS A 3 21.72 5.34 13.32
N ASP A 4 21.52 6.49 12.70
CA ASP A 4 20.32 6.75 11.91
C ASP A 4 20.24 5.63 10.85
N ALA A 5 19.45 4.59 11.15
CA ALA A 5 18.93 3.74 10.10
C ALA A 5 18.24 4.69 9.10
N PRO A 6 18.45 4.54 7.78
CA PRO A 6 17.68 5.33 6.83
C PRO A 6 16.21 5.17 7.19
N ARG A 7 15.53 6.28 7.47
CA ARG A 7 14.08 6.26 7.69
C ARG A 7 13.49 5.53 6.50
N GLU A 8 12.70 4.48 6.74
CA GLU A 8 11.87 3.95 5.68
C GLU A 8 11.04 5.12 5.17
N ILE A 9 11.13 5.36 3.86
CA ILE A 9 10.43 6.45 3.23
C ILE A 9 9.07 5.86 2.89
N GLN A 10 8.06 6.39 3.57
CA GLN A 10 6.68 6.04 3.29
C GLN A 10 6.39 6.20 1.79
N PRO A 11 5.83 5.18 1.12
CA PRO A 11 5.58 5.26 -0.31
C PRO A 11 4.59 6.38 -0.62
N ASP A 12 4.80 7.03 -1.76
CA ASP A 12 3.91 8.05 -2.31
C ASP A 12 3.08 7.47 -3.48
N PRO A 13 2.07 8.21 -3.99
CA PRO A 13 1.26 7.75 -5.11
C PRO A 13 2.07 7.35 -6.35
N SER A 14 3.17 8.08 -6.62
CA SER A 14 4.03 7.80 -7.76
C SER A 14 4.74 6.46 -7.61
N THR A 15 5.22 6.14 -6.41
CA THR A 15 5.87 4.87 -6.08
C THR A 15 4.90 3.70 -6.30
N CYS A 16 3.67 3.82 -5.80
CA CYS A 16 2.60 2.85 -6.04
C CYS A 16 2.38 2.62 -7.55
N TYR A 17 2.22 3.71 -8.30
CA TYR A 17 1.99 3.66 -9.75
C TYR A 17 3.13 2.97 -10.51
N TYR A 18 4.39 3.38 -10.27
CA TYR A 18 5.54 2.84 -11.01
C TYR A 18 5.80 1.38 -10.69
N VAL A 19 5.68 0.95 -9.43
CA VAL A 19 5.88 -0.46 -9.05
C VAL A 19 4.77 -1.34 -9.65
N PHE A 20 3.51 -0.92 -9.52
CA PHE A 20 2.39 -1.63 -10.12
C PHE A 20 2.56 -1.77 -11.63
N SER A 21 2.82 -0.65 -12.32
CA SER A 21 2.97 -0.63 -13.78
C SER A 21 4.12 -1.52 -14.25
N SER A 22 5.26 -1.50 -13.55
CA SER A 22 6.40 -2.36 -13.88
C SER A 22 6.08 -3.85 -13.82
N TYR A 23 5.28 -4.28 -12.83
CA TYR A 23 4.83 -5.68 -12.76
C TYR A 23 3.77 -6.01 -13.82
N VAL A 24 2.87 -5.08 -14.13
CA VAL A 24 1.89 -5.23 -15.22
C VAL A 24 2.59 -5.37 -16.57
N ASP A 25 3.55 -4.52 -16.88
CA ASP A 25 4.34 -4.54 -18.11
C ASP A 25 5.14 -5.84 -18.25
N GLY A 26 5.55 -6.43 -17.12
CA GLY A 26 6.19 -7.74 -17.06
C GLY A 26 5.24 -8.94 -17.10
N GLY A 27 3.91 -8.72 -17.13
CA GLY A 27 2.89 -9.79 -17.10
C GLY A 27 2.67 -10.45 -15.74
N PHE A 28 3.19 -9.86 -14.65
CA PHE A 28 3.11 -10.38 -13.28
C PHE A 28 1.90 -9.82 -12.52
N PHE A 29 0.68 -9.99 -13.04
CA PHE A 29 -0.54 -9.35 -12.51
C PHE A 29 -0.82 -9.60 -11.02
N SER A 30 -0.60 -10.83 -10.54
CA SER A 30 -0.78 -11.15 -9.11
C SER A 30 0.22 -10.39 -8.24
N THR A 31 1.45 -10.25 -8.71
CA THR A 31 2.50 -9.49 -8.01
C THR A 31 2.24 -7.99 -8.10
N ALA A 32 1.66 -7.51 -9.20
CA ALA A 32 1.22 -6.13 -9.34
C ALA A 32 0.17 -5.78 -8.27
N LEU A 33 -0.91 -6.57 -8.16
CA LEU A 33 -1.95 -6.37 -7.14
C LEU A 33 -1.40 -6.46 -5.71
N GLU A 34 -0.57 -7.47 -5.44
CA GLU A 34 0.06 -7.64 -4.11
C GLU A 34 0.95 -6.44 -3.75
N SER A 35 1.76 -5.96 -4.69
CA SER A 35 2.62 -4.78 -4.48
C SER A 35 1.79 -3.50 -4.27
N LEU A 36 0.72 -3.32 -5.03
CA LEU A 36 -0.16 -2.15 -4.92
C LEU A 36 -0.85 -2.12 -3.56
N GLN A 37 -1.33 -3.27 -3.08
CA GLN A 37 -1.91 -3.40 -1.75
C GLN A 37 -0.91 -3.07 -0.65
N VAL A 38 0.28 -3.69 -0.67
CA VAL A 38 1.31 -3.47 0.35
C VAL A 38 1.76 -2.01 0.41
N LEU A 39 2.03 -1.41 -0.75
CA LEU A 39 2.47 -0.02 -0.83
C LEU A 39 1.35 0.94 -0.40
N SER A 40 0.08 0.67 -0.76
CA SER A 40 -1.04 1.51 -0.36
C SER A 40 -1.30 1.43 1.15
N ILE A 41 -1.19 0.24 1.78
CA ILE A 41 -1.25 0.13 3.25
C ILE A 41 -0.10 0.92 3.89
N ARG A 42 1.13 0.79 3.38
CA ARG A 42 2.26 1.56 3.90
C ARG A 42 2.09 3.07 3.70
N MET A 43 1.41 3.51 2.65
CA MET A 43 1.05 4.91 2.42
C MET A 43 0.06 5.45 3.46
N ILE A 44 -0.71 4.59 4.15
CA ILE A 44 -1.54 4.96 5.31
C ILE A 44 -0.68 5.17 6.56
N SER A 45 0.23 4.21 6.82
CA SER A 45 1.24 4.26 7.88
C SER A 45 2.26 3.13 7.73
N GLU A 46 3.52 3.35 8.11
CA GLU A 46 4.52 2.29 8.26
C GLU A 46 4.45 1.59 9.62
N ASP A 47 3.91 2.28 10.63
CA ASP A 47 3.76 1.76 11.98
C ASP A 47 2.50 0.89 12.09
N ASN A 48 2.68 -0.38 12.48
CA ASN A 48 1.59 -1.36 12.58
C ASN A 48 0.54 -0.97 13.62
N SER A 49 0.92 -0.37 14.76
CA SER A 49 -0.06 0.07 15.75
C SER A 49 -0.97 1.18 15.20
N THR A 50 -0.37 2.15 14.50
CA THR A 50 -1.10 3.23 13.83
C THR A 50 -1.99 2.70 12.69
N LEU A 51 -1.54 1.65 11.98
CA LEU A 51 -2.37 0.99 10.96
C LEU A 51 -3.62 0.35 11.55
N GLU A 52 -3.49 -0.37 12.67
CA GLU A 52 -4.64 -0.98 13.35
C GLU A 52 -5.62 0.07 13.88
N GLU A 53 -5.14 1.21 14.36
CA GLU A 53 -5.99 2.34 14.76
C GLU A 53 -6.75 2.92 13.56
N LYS A 54 -6.01 3.29 12.50
CA LYS A 54 -6.59 3.87 11.28
C LYS A 54 -7.51 2.92 10.52
N ARG A 55 -7.31 1.60 10.64
CA ARG A 55 -8.14 0.59 9.98
C ARG A 55 -9.62 0.86 10.22
N THR A 56 -10.02 1.02 11.48
CA THR A 56 -11.43 1.22 11.83
C THR A 56 -12.02 2.51 11.24
N GLU A 57 -11.19 3.52 10.96
CA GLU A 57 -11.62 4.79 10.38
C GLU A 57 -11.84 4.69 8.86
N VAL A 58 -11.11 3.79 8.17
CA VAL A 58 -11.04 3.80 6.71
C VAL A 58 -11.47 2.51 6.01
N GLU A 59 -11.66 1.41 6.74
CA GLU A 59 -12.06 0.11 6.19
C GLU A 59 -13.41 0.18 5.46
N ASP A 60 -14.34 1.01 5.94
CA ASP A 60 -15.65 1.24 5.30
C ASP A 60 -15.52 1.88 3.91
N PHE A 61 -14.58 2.81 3.71
CA PHE A 61 -14.34 3.41 2.38
C PHE A 61 -13.86 2.37 1.36
N ILE A 62 -13.04 1.41 1.82
CA ILE A 62 -12.47 0.35 0.99
C ILE A 62 -13.56 -0.63 0.56
N HIS A 63 -14.42 -1.05 1.49
CA HIS A 63 -15.40 -2.12 1.27
C HIS A 63 -16.81 -1.66 0.92
N SER A 64 -17.09 -0.35 0.94
CA SER A 64 -18.40 0.19 0.56
C SER A 64 -18.85 -0.33 -0.81
N GLU A 65 -20.07 -0.82 -0.95
CA GLU A 65 -20.64 -1.22 -2.25
C GLU A 65 -21.29 -0.03 -3.00
N ASP A 66 -21.20 1.18 -2.43
CA ASP A 66 -21.75 2.39 -3.04
C ASP A 66 -21.03 2.70 -4.37
N LYS A 67 -21.83 3.04 -5.39
CA LYS A 67 -21.34 3.45 -6.70
C LYS A 67 -20.61 4.79 -6.64
N ASP A 68 -20.94 5.61 -5.65
CA ASP A 68 -20.35 6.93 -5.46
C ASP A 68 -19.17 6.92 -4.47
N ALA A 69 -18.77 5.74 -3.95
CA ALA A 69 -17.73 5.61 -2.94
C ALA A 69 -16.39 6.26 -3.34
N GLU A 70 -15.98 6.14 -4.61
CA GLU A 70 -14.75 6.78 -5.11
C GLU A 70 -14.83 8.31 -5.02
N SER A 71 -15.97 8.87 -5.43
CA SER A 71 -16.23 10.32 -5.32
C SER A 71 -16.29 10.78 -3.87
N GLN A 72 -16.87 9.96 -2.98
CA GLN A 72 -16.93 10.24 -1.55
C GLN A 72 -15.53 10.28 -0.92
N ILE A 73 -14.65 9.33 -1.26
CA ILE A 73 -13.24 9.33 -0.82
C ILE A 73 -12.56 10.63 -1.27
N LEU A 74 -12.64 10.95 -2.57
CA LEU A 74 -12.02 12.16 -3.11
C LEU A 74 -12.55 13.44 -2.47
N GLN A 75 -13.85 13.51 -2.20
CA GLN A 75 -14.47 14.67 -1.57
C GLN A 75 -14.08 14.80 -0.09
N PHE A 76 -14.04 13.69 0.64
CA PHE A 76 -13.73 13.66 2.07
C PHE A 76 -12.29 14.12 2.35
N PHE A 77 -11.33 13.70 1.52
CA PHE A 77 -9.91 13.99 1.69
C PHE A 77 -9.41 15.18 0.88
N LYS A 78 -10.31 15.90 0.20
CA LYS A 78 -9.95 17.03 -0.67
C LYS A 78 -9.23 18.14 0.11
N GLY A 79 -7.99 18.44 -0.26
CA GLY A 79 -7.20 19.51 0.33
C GLY A 79 -6.70 19.24 1.75
N SER A 80 -6.84 18.01 2.26
CA SER A 80 -6.31 17.59 3.56
C SER A 80 -5.24 16.51 3.42
N ASP A 81 -5.62 15.31 2.95
CA ASP A 81 -4.74 14.15 2.83
C ASP A 81 -4.98 13.40 1.51
N GLU A 82 -4.49 14.00 0.42
CA GLU A 82 -4.66 13.45 -0.93
C GLU A 82 -3.94 12.10 -1.10
N ASN A 83 -2.84 11.87 -0.37
CA ASN A 83 -2.14 10.58 -0.40
C ASN A 83 -3.00 9.48 0.23
N LEU A 84 -3.66 9.76 1.36
CA LEU A 84 -4.61 8.82 1.96
C LEU A 84 -5.77 8.54 1.01
N ALA A 85 -6.31 9.55 0.33
CA ALA A 85 -7.36 9.35 -0.67
C ALA A 85 -6.93 8.35 -1.76
N ILE A 86 -5.73 8.52 -2.32
CA ILE A 86 -5.18 7.60 -3.33
C ILE A 86 -4.93 6.20 -2.76
N ALA A 87 -4.46 6.09 -1.51
CA ALA A 87 -4.26 4.80 -0.85
C ALA A 87 -5.58 4.02 -0.78
N LEU A 88 -6.66 4.69 -0.36
CA LEU A 88 -7.97 4.07 -0.23
C LEU A 88 -8.56 3.67 -1.58
N LEU A 89 -8.38 4.50 -2.61
CA LEU A 89 -8.81 4.16 -3.98
C LEU A 89 -8.08 2.92 -4.51
N ASN A 90 -6.76 2.84 -4.30
CA ASN A 90 -5.98 1.65 -4.70
C ASN A 90 -6.42 0.39 -3.95
N LEU A 91 -6.63 0.49 -2.63
CA LEU A 91 -7.09 -0.64 -1.81
C LEU A 91 -8.49 -1.09 -2.21
N ARG A 92 -9.40 -0.14 -2.47
CA ARG A 92 -10.73 -0.43 -3.02
C ARG A 92 -10.63 -1.18 -4.34
N TRP A 93 -9.77 -0.75 -5.25
CA TRP A 93 -9.58 -1.44 -6.52
C TRP A 93 -9.01 -2.87 -6.34
N CYS A 94 -8.08 -3.07 -5.41
CA CYS A 94 -7.60 -4.41 -5.04
C CYS A 94 -8.75 -5.29 -4.52
N ALA A 95 -9.60 -4.76 -3.63
CA ALA A 95 -10.75 -5.47 -3.09
C ALA A 95 -11.75 -5.89 -4.17
N ILE A 96 -12.12 -4.96 -5.07
CA ILE A 96 -13.00 -5.21 -6.22
C ILE A 96 -12.40 -6.26 -7.18
N SER A 97 -11.07 -6.27 -7.31
CA SER A 97 -10.34 -7.24 -8.12
C SER A 97 -10.24 -8.64 -7.47
N GLY A 98 -10.90 -8.86 -6.33
CA GLY A 98 -10.95 -10.14 -5.63
C GLY A 98 -9.73 -10.43 -4.76
N SER A 99 -8.94 -9.42 -4.42
CA SER A 99 -7.81 -9.53 -3.48
C SER A 99 -8.24 -9.02 -2.10
N PRO A 100 -8.44 -9.90 -1.10
CA PRO A 100 -8.77 -9.47 0.26
C PRO A 100 -7.70 -8.54 0.83
N ILE A 101 -8.11 -7.49 1.53
CA ILE A 101 -7.18 -6.51 2.10
C ILE A 101 -6.51 -7.06 3.35
N SER A 102 -5.18 -7.22 3.29
CA SER A 102 -4.34 -7.51 4.45
C SER A 102 -3.84 -6.22 5.08
N TRP A 103 -4.09 -6.08 6.38
CA TRP A 103 -3.56 -4.99 7.22
C TRP A 103 -2.17 -5.32 7.81
N THR A 104 -1.60 -6.47 7.46
CA THR A 104 -0.25 -6.90 7.86
C THR A 104 0.71 -6.88 6.67
N PRO A 105 1.10 -5.71 6.14
CA PRO A 105 1.79 -5.58 4.85
C PRO A 105 3.12 -6.34 4.80
N ASN A 106 3.77 -6.55 5.94
CA ASN A 106 5.04 -7.27 6.07
C ASN A 106 4.92 -8.79 5.92
N GLU A 107 3.73 -9.35 6.07
CA GLU A 107 3.49 -10.79 5.95
C GLU A 107 3.23 -11.23 4.50
N SER A 108 2.97 -10.27 3.61
CA SER A 108 2.77 -10.51 2.18
C SER A 108 3.98 -11.22 1.56
N LEU A 109 3.72 -12.09 0.58
CA LEU A 109 4.76 -12.80 -0.15
C LEU A 109 5.65 -11.80 -0.90
N TRP A 110 5.08 -10.72 -1.42
CA TRP A 110 5.82 -9.62 -2.05
C TRP A 110 6.79 -8.95 -1.09
N ALA A 111 6.35 -8.54 0.12
CA ALA A 111 7.22 -7.91 1.11
C ALA A 111 8.34 -8.86 1.57
N ARG A 112 8.01 -10.14 1.79
CA ARG A 112 9.00 -11.17 2.18
C ARG A 112 10.05 -11.39 1.10
N ARG A 113 9.67 -11.42 -0.19
CA ARG A 113 10.60 -11.49 -1.33
C ARG A 113 11.51 -10.27 -1.37
N LEU A 114 10.95 -9.07 -1.19
CA LEU A 114 11.70 -7.83 -1.17
C LEU A 114 12.75 -7.86 -0.06
N PHE A 115 12.36 -8.19 1.18
CA PHE A 115 13.27 -8.30 2.32
C PHE A 115 14.42 -9.30 2.07
N ASN A 116 14.09 -10.49 1.58
CA ASN A 116 15.10 -11.51 1.28
C ASN A 116 16.07 -11.07 0.17
N SER A 117 15.58 -10.36 -0.85
CA SER A 117 16.43 -9.84 -1.94
C SER A 117 17.41 -8.75 -1.49
N HIS A 118 17.06 -7.96 -0.47
CA HIS A 118 17.94 -6.94 0.11
C HIS A 118 18.90 -7.52 1.15
N GLY A 119 18.47 -8.54 1.90
CA GLY A 119 19.32 -9.28 2.82
C GLY A 119 20.45 -10.04 2.12
N SER A 120 20.19 -10.61 0.94
CA SER A 120 21.20 -11.28 0.11
C SER A 120 22.23 -10.30 -0.48
N ARG A 121 21.80 -9.08 -0.86
CA ARG A 121 22.72 -8.04 -1.37
C ARG A 121 23.68 -7.50 -0.30
N LYS A 122 23.26 -7.41 0.96
CA LYS A 122 24.14 -7.01 2.08
C LYS A 122 25.19 -8.06 2.48
N ARG A 123 25.05 -9.32 2.05
CA ARG A 123 26.01 -10.39 2.35
C ARG A 123 27.04 -10.61 1.22
N ALA A 124 26.85 -9.96 0.08
CA ALA A 124 27.70 -10.10 -1.10
C ALA A 124 28.64 -8.90 -1.34
N SER A 125 28.77 -8.00 -0.36
CA SER A 125 29.67 -6.83 -0.37
C SER A 125 30.73 -6.94 0.72
#